data_AF-A0A0C9RDJ8-F1
#
_entry.id   AF-A0A0C9RDJ8-F1
#
_cell.length_a   1.000
_cell.length_b   1.000
_cell.length_c   1.000
_cell.angle_alpha   90.00
_cell.angle_beta   90.00
_cell.angle_gamma   90.00
#
_symmetry.space_group_name_H-M   'P 1'
#
loop_
_entity.id
_entity.type
_entity.pdbx_description
1 polymer ?
#
loop_
_entity_poly.entity_id
_entity_poly.type
_entity_poly.pdbx_seq_one_letter_code
_entity_poly.pdbx_strand_id
1 'polypeptide(L)'
;MAFVRGLIRNFGRSLRISQPQRTISVSPVSRIKEIVEKKEGNVLIIEGKIVEDPKEKNLLERASTGACLLCSAGVDIKHTDVLILSQFLRSDGRLMPQRVTGLCTIQQKRLNKLVAMSQKAGLMPNIAPSNSKRDPTKRFGFKAFNVYYDETTIEDKFQSVLWR
;
A
#
# COMPACT_ATOMS: atom_id res chain seq x y z
N MET A 1 -54.20 -14.65 -20.52
CA MET A 1 -54.82 -13.58 -19.71
C MET A 1 -54.48 -13.83 -18.25
N ALA A 2 -53.39 -13.24 -17.76
CA ALA A 2 -53.40 -12.13 -16.78
C ALA A 2 -53.74 -12.61 -15.36
N PHE A 3 -52.72 -12.74 -14.50
CA PHE A 3 -52.40 -11.79 -13.42
C PHE A 3 -53.35 -11.85 -12.21
N VAL A 4 -52.94 -12.55 -11.15
CA VAL A 4 -53.24 -12.16 -9.76
C VAL A 4 -51.99 -12.35 -8.89
N ARG A 5 -51.48 -11.22 -8.39
CA ARG A 5 -50.45 -11.02 -7.35
C ARG A 5 -50.79 -11.85 -6.09
N GLY A 6 -49.86 -12.46 -5.35
CA GLY A 6 -48.78 -11.79 -4.64
C GLY A 6 -49.18 -11.45 -3.20
N LEU A 7 -49.15 -12.43 -2.28
CA LEU A 7 -49.21 -12.35 -0.80
C LEU A 7 -48.64 -13.71 -0.31
N ILE A 8 -47.81 -13.94 0.70
CA ILE A 8 -47.24 -13.15 1.80
C ILE A 8 -46.13 -14.04 2.44
N ARG A 9 -45.07 -13.39 2.92
CA ARG A 9 -44.14 -13.80 4.01
C ARG A 9 -43.18 -14.99 3.84
N ASN A 10 -41.97 -14.62 3.43
CA ASN A 10 -40.71 -14.89 4.12
C ASN A 10 -40.85 -15.39 5.58
N PHE A 11 -40.50 -16.65 5.84
CA PHE A 11 -39.95 -17.07 7.13
C PHE A 11 -39.04 -18.28 6.90
N GLY A 12 -37.75 -18.01 6.77
CA GLY A 12 -36.75 -19.05 6.50
C GLY A 12 -35.34 -18.50 6.36
N ARG A 13 -34.98 -17.48 7.15
CA ARG A 13 -33.59 -17.03 7.24
C ARG A 13 -32.90 -17.73 8.41
N SER A 14 -32.24 -18.84 8.05
CA SER A 14 -30.85 -19.13 8.42
C SER A 14 -30.43 -18.76 9.86
N LEU A 15 -30.74 -19.64 10.80
CA LEU A 15 -29.88 -19.81 11.97
C LEU A 15 -28.62 -20.56 11.53
N ARG A 16 -27.57 -19.82 11.19
CA ARG A 16 -26.19 -20.30 11.28
C ARG A 16 -25.37 -19.28 12.04
N ILE A 17 -25.30 -19.56 13.34
CA ILE A 17 -24.31 -19.18 14.35
C ILE A 17 -23.11 -18.45 13.75
N SER A 18 -22.92 -17.19 14.16
CA SER A 18 -21.67 -16.47 13.97
C SER A 18 -20.54 -17.27 14.62
N GLN A 19 -19.73 -17.95 13.81
CA GLN A 19 -18.49 -18.51 14.31
C GLN A 19 -17.60 -17.33 14.74
N PRO A 20 -17.13 -17.28 16.00
CA PRO A 20 -16.13 -16.30 16.38
C PRO A 20 -14.85 -16.61 15.57
N GLN A 21 -14.36 -15.64 14.81
CA GLN A 21 -13.03 -15.74 14.21
C GLN A 21 -11.99 -15.74 15.33
N ARG A 22 -11.56 -16.94 15.74
CA ARG A 22 -10.35 -17.11 16.53
C ARG A 22 -9.14 -16.89 15.62
N THR A 23 -8.71 -15.64 15.48
CA THR A 23 -7.34 -15.34 15.03
C THR A 23 -6.43 -15.30 16.25
N ILE A 24 -5.95 -16.46 16.70
CA ILE A 24 -4.83 -16.51 17.65
C ILE A 24 -3.56 -16.36 16.81
N SER A 25 -3.06 -15.13 16.66
CA SER A 25 -1.72 -14.91 16.12
C SER A 25 -0.73 -14.87 17.28
N VAL A 26 0.07 -15.92 17.45
CA VAL A 26 1.13 -16.00 18.48
C VAL A 26 2.39 -15.22 18.07
N SER A 27 2.48 -14.82 16.79
CA SER A 27 3.63 -14.08 16.29
C SER A 27 3.54 -12.59 16.66
N PRO A 28 4.60 -11.97 17.22
CA PRO A 28 4.66 -10.53 17.38
C PRO A 28 4.53 -9.84 16.01
N VAL A 29 3.91 -8.66 16.01
CA VAL A 29 3.78 -7.77 14.84
C VAL A 29 5.16 -7.60 14.20
N SER A 30 5.27 -7.96 12.92
CA SER A 30 6.56 -8.09 12.25
C SER A 30 7.31 -6.75 12.18
N ARG A 31 8.36 -6.64 13.00
CA ARG A 31 9.57 -5.87 12.68
C ARG A 31 10.26 -6.52 11.46
N ILE A 32 11.06 -5.77 10.71
CA ILE A 32 11.66 -6.21 9.44
C ILE A 32 12.46 -7.51 9.67
N LYS A 33 12.03 -8.59 9.01
CA LYS A 33 12.71 -9.89 9.03
C LYS A 33 13.33 -10.11 7.67
N GLU A 34 14.64 -10.34 7.66
CA GLU A 34 15.36 -10.80 6.49
C GLU A 34 15.50 -12.33 6.56
N ILE A 35 15.17 -13.01 5.46
CA ILE A 35 15.34 -14.45 5.33
C ILE A 35 16.68 -14.67 4.63
N VAL A 36 17.65 -15.23 5.36
CA VAL A 36 18.99 -15.50 4.84
C VAL A 36 19.11 -16.98 4.54
N GLU A 37 19.42 -17.31 3.30
CA GLU A 37 19.69 -18.67 2.85
C GLU A 37 21.21 -18.90 2.79
N LYS A 38 21.71 -19.91 3.51
CA LYS A 38 23.11 -20.36 3.44
C LYS A 38 23.13 -21.81 2.94
N LYS A 39 24.02 -22.10 1.99
CA LYS A 39 24.23 -23.47 1.49
C LYS A 39 25.60 -23.96 1.94
N GLU A 40 25.61 -24.93 2.85
CA GLU A 40 26.82 -25.61 3.33
C GLU A 40 26.84 -27.03 2.75
N GLY A 41 27.54 -27.20 1.63
CA GLY A 41 27.55 -28.46 0.88
C GLY A 41 26.16 -28.85 0.39
N ASN A 42 25.60 -29.93 0.96
CA ASN A 42 24.26 -30.44 0.64
C ASN A 42 23.15 -29.97 1.60
N VAL A 43 23.49 -29.15 2.60
CA VAL A 43 22.52 -28.65 3.59
C VAL A 43 22.18 -27.20 3.29
N LEU A 44 20.88 -26.90 3.22
CA LEU A 44 20.35 -25.55 3.06
C LEU A 44 19.84 -25.05 4.42
N ILE A 45 20.53 -24.07 4.99
CA ILE A 45 20.20 -23.44 6.28
C ILE A 45 19.43 -22.14 5.98
N ILE A 46 18.19 -22.05 6.47
CA ILE A 46 17.34 -20.86 6.35
C ILE A 46 17.26 -20.19 7.72
N GLU A 47 17.86 -19.01 7.84
CA GLU A 47 17.85 -18.20 9.08
C GLU A 47 16.95 -16.98 8.91
N GLY A 48 16.08 -16.72 9.89
CA GLY A 48 15.34 -15.46 9.97
C GLY A 48 16.06 -14.46 10.87
N LYS A 49 16.69 -13.44 10.30
CA LYS A 49 17.36 -12.37 11.07
C LYS A 49 16.44 -11.16 11.19
N ILE A 50 16.33 -10.62 12.40
CA ILE A 50 15.66 -9.34 12.62
C ILE A 50 16.69 -8.25 12.33
N VAL A 51 16.40 -7.41 11.34
CA VAL A 51 17.27 -6.31 10.94
C VAL A 51 16.64 -5.00 11.42
N GLU A 52 17.45 -4.17 12.05
CA GLU A 52 17.04 -2.83 12.49
C GLU A 52 16.99 -1.87 11.31
N ASP A 53 16.05 -0.93 11.35
CA ASP A 53 15.89 0.06 10.29
C ASP A 53 17.00 1.13 10.41
N PRO A 54 17.75 1.45 9.34
CA PRO A 54 18.81 2.45 9.42
C PRO A 54 18.30 3.86 9.74
N LYS A 55 16.99 4.10 9.58
CA LYS A 55 16.32 5.39 9.77
C LYS A 55 15.43 5.44 11.01
N GLU A 56 15.56 4.51 11.94
CA GLU A 56 14.73 4.46 13.16
C GLU A 56 14.68 5.80 13.91
N LYS A 57 15.80 6.52 13.96
CA LYS A 57 15.91 7.83 14.63
C LYS A 57 15.10 8.94 13.97
N ASN A 58 14.78 8.82 12.68
CA ASN A 58 14.09 9.84 11.89
C ASN A 58 12.60 9.51 11.69
N LEU A 59 12.07 8.51 12.40
CA LEU A 59 10.67 8.15 12.30
C LEU A 59 9.79 9.22 12.95
N LEU A 60 8.71 9.57 12.26
CA LEU A 60 7.70 10.46 12.81
C LEU A 60 6.91 9.76 13.91
N GLU A 61 6.74 10.44 15.03
CA GLU A 61 5.84 10.00 16.08
C GLU A 61 4.39 10.09 15.59
N ARG A 62 3.56 9.14 16.04
CA ARG A 62 2.12 9.19 15.77
C ARG A 62 1.50 10.26 16.65
N ALA A 63 0.68 11.13 16.05
CA ALA A 63 -0.09 12.09 16.82
C ALA A 63 -1.03 11.41 17.82
N SER A 64 -1.13 12.01 19.01
CA SER A 64 -2.05 11.59 20.07
C SER A 64 -3.52 11.74 19.67
N THR A 65 -3.82 12.55 18.66
CA THR A 65 -5.18 12.84 18.15
C THR A 65 -5.79 11.68 17.34
N GLY A 66 -5.07 10.57 17.16
CA GLY A 66 -5.53 9.41 16.38
C GLY A 66 -5.49 9.64 14.86
N ALA A 67 -4.94 10.77 14.42
CA ALA A 67 -4.73 11.05 13.00
C ALA A 67 -3.66 10.13 12.39
N CYS A 68 -3.79 9.84 11.09
CA CYS A 68 -2.78 9.08 10.35
C CYS A 68 -1.47 9.87 10.22
N LEU A 69 -0.33 9.19 10.00
CA LEU A 69 0.99 9.85 9.89
C LEU A 69 1.00 11.02 8.89
N LEU A 70 0.46 10.81 7.68
CA LEU A 70 0.37 11.85 6.65
C LEU A 70 -0.64 12.95 7.00
N CYS A 71 -1.73 12.57 7.65
CA CYS A 71 -2.77 13.50 8.09
C CYS A 71 -2.23 14.45 9.16
N SER A 72 -1.44 13.91 10.10
CA SER A 72 -0.77 14.68 11.16
C SER A 72 0.35 15.56 10.62
N ALA A 73 1.07 15.08 9.60
CA ALA A 73 2.15 15.85 9.00
C ALA A 73 1.63 17.03 8.15
N GLY A 74 0.37 17.00 7.71
CA GLY A 74 -0.24 18.07 6.91
C GLY A 74 0.42 18.30 5.54
N VAL A 75 1.15 17.31 5.03
CA VAL A 75 1.92 17.42 3.79
C VAL A 75 1.02 17.15 2.57
N ASP A 76 1.04 18.06 1.59
CA ASP A 76 0.44 17.82 0.28
C ASP A 76 1.42 17.04 -0.61
N ILE A 77 1.14 15.76 -0.83
CA ILE A 77 2.02 14.85 -1.59
C ILE A 77 1.63 14.86 -3.06
N LYS A 78 2.63 15.07 -3.92
CA LYS A 78 2.55 14.99 -5.38
C LYS A 78 3.17 13.69 -5.90
N HIS A 79 2.91 13.34 -7.15
CA HIS A 79 3.50 12.13 -7.76
C HIS A 79 5.01 12.29 -8.05
N THR A 80 5.47 13.53 -8.06
CA THR A 80 6.87 13.93 -8.19
C THR A 80 7.70 13.69 -6.94
N ASP A 81 7.06 13.54 -5.77
CA ASP A 81 7.73 13.47 -4.47
C ASP A 81 8.26 12.06 -4.19
N VAL A 82 9.20 11.62 -5.02
CA VAL A 82 9.78 10.27 -5.01
C VAL A 82 10.36 9.89 -3.65
N LEU A 83 10.93 10.86 -2.92
CA LEU A 83 11.54 10.62 -1.60
C LEU A 83 10.50 10.28 -0.53
N ILE A 84 9.28 10.79 -0.64
CA ILE A 84 8.19 10.46 0.28
C ILE A 84 7.54 9.16 -0.17
N LEU A 85 7.23 9.02 -1.46
CA LEU A 85 6.57 7.83 -2.00
C LEU A 85 7.39 6.56 -1.79
N SER A 86 8.72 6.62 -1.98
CA SER A 86 9.62 5.48 -1.80
C SER A 86 9.61 4.89 -0.39
N GLN A 87 9.26 5.66 0.63
CA GLN A 87 9.16 5.18 2.02
C GLN A 87 8.03 4.18 2.22
N PHE A 88 6.98 4.26 1.38
CA PHE A 88 5.82 3.38 1.47
C PHE A 88 5.93 2.16 0.53
N LEU A 89 7.04 2.01 -0.21
CA LEU A 89 7.25 0.93 -1.15
C LEU A 89 8.12 -0.19 -0.56
N ARG A 90 7.89 -1.41 -1.06
CA ARG A 90 8.81 -2.52 -0.91
C ARG A 90 9.95 -2.41 -1.95
N SER A 91 11.01 -3.20 -1.78
CA SER A 91 12.07 -3.43 -2.78
C SER A 91 11.56 -3.69 -4.20
N ASP A 92 10.38 -4.31 -4.32
CA ASP A 92 9.77 -4.69 -5.61
C ASP A 92 8.97 -3.55 -6.27
N GLY A 93 8.89 -2.39 -5.63
CA GLY A 93 8.12 -1.24 -6.11
C GLY A 93 6.62 -1.34 -5.82
N ARG A 94 6.17 -2.35 -5.08
CA ARG A 94 4.76 -2.46 -4.64
C ARG A 94 4.53 -1.65 -3.36
N LEU A 95 3.37 -1.00 -3.25
CA LEU A 95 2.97 -0.29 -2.03
C LEU A 95 2.78 -1.28 -0.87
N MET A 96 3.25 -0.91 0.32
CA MET A 96 3.00 -1.65 1.55
C MET A 96 1.51 -1.69 1.90
N PRO A 97 1.01 -2.78 2.51
CA PRO A 97 -0.39 -2.90 2.89
C PRO A 97 -0.75 -1.91 4.02
N GLN A 98 -2.02 -1.50 4.05
CA GLN A 98 -2.51 -0.49 5.01
C GLN A 98 -2.25 -0.85 6.48
N ARG A 99 -2.36 -2.14 6.83
CA ARG A 99 -2.08 -2.63 8.21
C ARG A 99 -0.64 -2.39 8.66
N VAL A 100 0.29 -2.23 7.72
CA VAL A 100 1.71 -1.96 7.98
C VAL A 100 1.96 -0.46 7.94
N THR A 101 1.46 0.25 6.93
CA THR A 101 1.66 1.70 6.79
C THR A 101 0.94 2.51 7.89
N GLY A 102 -0.17 1.99 8.43
CA GLY A 102 -0.96 2.68 9.45
C GLY A 102 -1.69 3.93 8.94
N LEU A 103 -1.86 4.04 7.62
CA LEU A 103 -2.56 5.17 7.01
C LEU A 103 -4.08 4.99 7.02
N CYS A 104 -4.82 6.10 6.95
CA CYS A 104 -6.26 6.03 6.73
C CYS A 104 -6.56 5.49 5.33
N THR A 105 -7.76 4.95 5.13
CA THR A 105 -8.17 4.32 3.87
C THR A 105 -8.08 5.29 2.69
N ILE A 106 -8.43 6.56 2.91
CA ILE A 106 -8.38 7.63 1.91
C ILE A 106 -6.92 7.91 1.49
N GLN A 107 -6.02 8.12 2.46
CA GLN A 107 -4.60 8.38 2.16
C GLN A 107 -3.93 7.18 1.50
N GLN A 108 -4.28 5.95 1.91
CA GLN A 108 -3.76 4.74 1.27
C GLN A 108 -4.20 4.65 -0.20
N LYS A 109 -5.47 4.96 -0.52
CA LYS A 109 -5.96 5.01 -1.91
C LYS A 109 -5.28 6.10 -2.72
N ARG A 110 -5.12 7.30 -2.14
CA ARG A 110 -4.40 8.41 -2.77
C ARG A 110 -2.94 8.04 -3.07
N LEU A 111 -2.21 7.47 -2.10
CA LEU A 111 -0.84 7.00 -2.30
C LEU A 111 -0.74 5.93 -3.39
N ASN A 112 -1.68 4.98 -3.46
CA ASN A 112 -1.70 4.00 -4.54
C ASN A 112 -1.76 4.67 -5.93
N LYS A 113 -2.58 5.71 -6.09
CA LYS A 113 -2.68 6.48 -7.34
C LYS A 113 -1.38 7.24 -7.62
N LEU A 114 -0.83 7.95 -6.63
CA LEU A 114 0.41 8.73 -6.76
C LEU A 114 1.62 7.85 -7.12
N VAL A 115 1.77 6.70 -6.47
CA VAL A 115 2.82 5.72 -6.80
C VAL A 115 2.67 5.23 -8.23
N ALA A 116 1.45 4.86 -8.64
CA ALA A 116 1.21 4.38 -9.99
C ALA A 116 1.52 5.45 -11.06
N MET A 117 1.19 6.71 -10.77
CA MET A 117 1.56 7.86 -11.61
C MET A 117 3.08 8.03 -11.69
N SER A 118 3.75 8.05 -10.54
CA SER A 118 5.21 8.22 -10.43
C SER A 118 5.99 7.12 -11.19
N GLN A 119 5.56 5.88 -11.07
CA GLN A 119 6.17 4.74 -11.78
C GLN A 119 5.96 4.81 -13.29
N LYS A 120 4.76 5.17 -13.74
CA LYS A 120 4.45 5.33 -15.17
C LYS A 120 5.19 6.51 -15.80
N ALA A 121 5.33 7.61 -15.05
CA ALA A 121 6.15 8.76 -15.41
C ALA A 121 7.67 8.43 -15.44
N GLY A 122 8.09 7.29 -14.89
CA GLY A 122 9.49 6.84 -14.90
C GLY A 122 10.37 7.48 -13.83
N LEU A 123 9.79 8.06 -12.78
CA LEU A 123 10.53 8.75 -11.72
C LEU A 123 11.21 7.81 -10.71
N MET A 124 10.85 6.52 -10.70
CA MET A 124 11.31 5.54 -9.70
C MET A 124 11.95 4.27 -10.31
N PRO A 125 12.99 4.38 -11.16
CA PRO A 125 13.57 3.22 -11.85
C PRO A 125 14.32 2.26 -10.92
N ASN A 126 14.85 2.76 -9.80
CA ASN A 126 15.69 1.98 -8.87
C ASN A 126 14.90 0.90 -8.10
N ILE A 127 13.62 1.16 -7.82
CA ILE A 127 12.75 0.29 -7.00
C ILE A 127 11.94 -0.67 -7.90
N ALA A 128 12.15 -0.61 -9.22
CA ALA A 128 11.44 -1.49 -10.14
C ALA A 128 12.05 -2.91 -10.08
N PRO A 129 11.22 -3.97 -10.17
CA PRO A 129 11.68 -5.35 -10.10
C PRO A 129 12.68 -5.65 -11.22
N SER A 130 13.50 -6.69 -11.04
CA SER A 130 14.56 -7.05 -12.00
C SER A 130 14.04 -7.32 -13.42
N ASN A 131 12.81 -7.84 -13.54
CA ASN A 131 12.14 -8.08 -14.81
C ASN A 131 11.56 -6.82 -15.48
N SER A 132 11.62 -5.66 -14.81
CA SER A 132 11.12 -4.41 -15.36
C SER A 132 12.08 -3.86 -16.41
N LYS A 133 11.52 -3.37 -17.52
CA LYS A 133 12.28 -2.66 -18.55
C LYS A 133 12.52 -1.23 -18.06
N ARG A 134 13.54 -1.06 -17.19
CA ARG A 134 13.92 0.21 -16.55
C ARG A 134 14.12 1.32 -17.59
N ASP A 135 14.80 0.98 -18.67
CA ASP A 135 14.99 1.82 -19.85
C ASP A 135 13.65 2.09 -20.56
N PRO A 136 13.21 3.35 -20.68
CA PRO A 136 11.96 3.72 -21.35
C PRO A 136 11.88 3.21 -22.79
N THR A 137 12.98 3.23 -23.53
CA THR A 137 13.01 2.85 -24.96
C THR A 137 12.67 1.38 -25.19
N LYS A 138 12.87 0.53 -24.18
CA LYS A 138 12.60 -0.90 -24.25
C LYS A 138 11.13 -1.25 -23.94
N ARG A 139 10.34 -0.27 -23.48
CA ARG A 139 8.93 -0.49 -23.09
C ARG A 139 8.05 -0.67 -24.33
N PHE A 140 6.95 -1.39 -24.15
CA PHE A 140 6.04 -1.72 -25.26
C PHE A 140 5.09 -0.56 -25.58
N GLY A 141 5.05 -0.17 -26.86
CA GLY A 141 4.07 0.77 -27.41
C GLY A 141 4.12 2.15 -26.74
N PHE A 142 2.95 2.68 -26.39
CA PHE A 142 2.81 4.03 -25.83
C PHE A 142 3.57 4.24 -24.49
N LYS A 143 3.96 3.16 -23.80
CA LYS A 143 4.69 3.23 -22.53
C LYS A 143 6.14 3.68 -22.69
N ALA A 144 6.66 3.70 -23.91
CA ALA A 144 8.01 4.18 -24.21
C ALA A 144 8.10 5.72 -24.21
N PHE A 145 6.97 6.41 -24.40
CA PHE A 145 6.92 7.87 -24.40
C PHE A 145 6.84 8.44 -22.99
N ASN A 146 7.27 9.69 -22.85
CA ASN A 146 7.15 10.43 -21.61
C ASN A 146 5.68 10.65 -21.26
N VAL A 147 5.32 10.42 -20.00
CA VAL A 147 3.95 10.59 -19.49
C VAL A 147 4.00 11.52 -18.29
N TYR A 148 3.10 12.49 -18.27
CA TYR A 148 2.93 13.47 -17.19
C TYR A 148 1.52 13.33 -16.62
N TYR A 149 1.36 13.61 -15.33
CA TYR A 149 0.09 13.50 -14.62
C TYR A 149 -0.28 14.82 -13.96
N ASP A 150 -1.58 15.09 -13.93
CA ASP A 150 -2.18 16.17 -13.16
C ASP A 150 -2.87 15.57 -11.92
N GLU A 151 -2.39 15.90 -10.71
CA GLU A 151 -2.93 15.37 -9.47
C GLU A 151 -4.34 15.88 -9.16
N THR A 152 -4.78 16.98 -9.78
CA THR A 152 -6.12 17.53 -9.53
C THR A 152 -7.24 16.58 -9.98
N THR A 153 -6.92 15.67 -10.90
CA THR A 153 -7.81 14.61 -11.41
C THR A 153 -8.07 13.50 -10.40
N ILE A 154 -7.33 13.44 -9.29
CA ILE A 154 -7.49 12.41 -8.26
C ILE A 154 -8.79 12.66 -7.47
N GLU A 155 -9.72 11.70 -7.55
CA GLU A 155 -11.00 11.74 -6.83
C GLU A 155 -10.85 11.65 -5.30
N ASP A 156 -9.84 10.93 -4.81
CA ASP A 156 -9.56 10.76 -3.38
C ASP A 156 -8.89 12.02 -2.80
N LYS A 157 -9.63 13.14 -2.84
CA LYS A 157 -9.17 14.42 -2.30
C LYS A 157 -9.13 14.31 -0.78
N PHE A 158 -7.93 14.25 -0.23
CA PHE A 158 -7.72 14.71 1.13
C PHE A 158 -8.00 16.21 1.08
N GLN A 159 -9.04 16.70 1.77
CA GLN A 159 -9.15 18.12 2.01
C GLN A 159 -7.85 18.53 2.71
N SER A 160 -6.96 19.21 1.99
CA SER A 160 -5.98 20.06 2.64
C SER A 160 -6.79 20.89 3.61
N VAL A 161 -6.51 20.78 4.90
CA VAL A 161 -7.16 21.60 5.90
C VAL A 161 -6.86 23.04 5.48
N LEU A 162 -7.85 23.69 4.87
CA LEU A 162 -7.87 25.12 4.65
C LEU A 162 -8.02 25.71 6.04
N TRP A 163 -6.91 25.87 6.75
CA TRP A 163 -6.85 26.87 7.80
C TRP A 163 -6.84 28.21 7.08
N ARG A 164 -8.03 28.80 6.95
CA ARG A 164 -8.23 30.23 6.73
C ARG A 164 -8.71 30.84 8.04
#